data_AF-A0A2N7K261-F1
#
_entry.id   AF-A0A2N7K261-F1
#
_cell.length_a   1.000
_cell.length_b   1.000
_cell.length_c   1.000
_cell.angle_alpha   90.00
_cell.angle_beta   90.00
_cell.angle_gamma   90.00
#
_symmetry.space_group_name_H-M   'P 1'
#
loop_
_entity.id
_entity.type
_entity.pdbx_description
1 polymer ?
#
loop_
_entity_poly.entity_id
_entity_poly.type
_entity_poly.pdbx_seq_one_letter_code
_entity_poly.pdbx_strand_id
1 'polypeptide(L)'
;MSTQQLILELTLIGSMFLITGFFLFRSYNSSDALFLKAQKILTGLLGAFLLMAGTVKFFDPFTTMFAKQIAFSELPFPTLSRWAGQLGEMTAGVLLLVVMIGGRKLNTELRNKAMLASTLLTTSIMVVAVYVHLLPSVPAEVLPLQSKPPVMTLIILGLAWLNAYLYHKNK
;
A
#
# COMPACT_ATOMS: atom_id res chain seq x y z
N MET A 1 0.53 -2.13 24.76
CA MET A 1 1.56 -1.98 23.70
C MET A 1 2.91 -1.85 24.40
N SER A 2 3.93 -2.61 24.00
CA SER A 2 5.27 -2.48 24.62
C SER A 2 5.99 -1.23 24.06
N THR A 3 6.85 -0.61 24.86
CA THR A 3 7.64 0.57 24.44
C THR A 3 8.49 0.28 23.20
N GLN A 4 9.00 -0.96 23.08
CA GLN A 4 9.78 -1.39 21.91
C GLN A 4 8.93 -1.43 20.63
N GLN A 5 7.69 -1.92 20.71
CA GLN A 5 6.77 -1.93 19.57
C GLN A 5 6.43 -0.50 19.12
N LEU A 6 6.18 0.41 20.06
CA LEU A 6 5.90 1.81 19.76
C LEU A 6 7.07 2.48 19.04
N ILE A 7 8.31 2.23 19.49
CA ILE A 7 9.52 2.76 18.86
C ILE A 7 9.66 2.24 17.43
N LEU A 8 9.43 0.94 17.21
CA LEU A 8 9.50 0.34 15.88
C LEU A 8 8.48 0.97 14.92
N GLU A 9 7.22 1.08 15.35
CA GLU A 9 6.14 1.68 14.57
C GLU A 9 6.44 3.15 14.24
N LEU A 10 6.85 3.95 15.22
CA LEU A 10 7.22 5.35 15.01
C LEU A 10 8.41 5.51 14.07
N THR A 11 9.40 4.61 14.15
CA THR A 11 10.58 4.65 13.27
C THR A 11 10.22 4.27 11.84
N LEU A 12 9.38 3.26 11.64
CA LEU A 12 8.90 2.87 10.32
C LEU A 12 8.03 3.96 9.69
N ILE A 13 7.06 4.49 10.43
CA ILE A 13 6.20 5.57 9.96
C ILE A 13 7.03 6.83 9.68
N GLY A 14 7.94 7.20 10.60
CA GLY A 14 8.80 8.37 10.44
C GLY A 14 9.72 8.27 9.22
N SER A 15 10.40 7.14 9.04
CA SER A 15 11.26 6.92 7.85
C SER A 15 10.47 6.95 6.55
N MET A 16 9.26 6.38 6.52
CA MET A 16 8.35 6.45 5.37
C MET A 16 7.98 7.88 5.00
N PHE A 17 7.55 8.68 5.97
CA PHE A 17 7.23 10.09 5.74
C PHE A 17 8.44 10.90 5.28
N LEU A 18 9.61 10.65 5.85
CA LEU A 18 10.85 11.33 5.44
C LEU A 18 11.26 10.98 4.01
N ILE A 19 11.28 9.69 3.65
CA ILE A 19 11.64 9.24 2.30
C ILE A 19 10.63 9.78 1.27
N THR A 20 9.34 9.66 1.57
CA THR A 20 8.28 10.15 0.68
C THR A 20 8.34 11.67 0.55
N GLY A 21 8.48 12.38 1.66
CA GLY A 21 8.61 13.84 1.69
C GLY A 21 9.82 14.35 0.92
N PHE A 22 10.98 13.69 1.07
CA PHE A 22 12.18 14.01 0.32
C PHE A 22 11.97 13.86 -1.20
N PHE A 23 11.37 12.76 -1.65
CA PHE A 23 11.12 12.56 -3.08
C PHE A 23 10.02 13.49 -3.64
N LEU A 24 9.01 13.82 -2.85
CA LEU A 24 8.01 14.82 -3.24
C LEU A 24 8.63 16.20 -3.35
N PHE A 25 9.51 16.59 -2.42
CA PHE A 25 10.26 17.84 -2.50
C PHE A 25 11.18 17.86 -3.73
N ARG A 26 11.92 16.78 -3.97
CA ARG A 26 12.81 16.67 -5.14
C ARG A 26 12.07 16.70 -6.47
N SER A 27 10.90 16.08 -6.54
CA SER A 27 10.09 15.98 -7.76
C SER A 27 9.11 17.16 -7.93
N TYR A 28 9.08 18.07 -6.95
CA TYR A 28 8.28 19.28 -6.99
C TYR A 28 8.76 20.19 -8.12
N ASN A 29 7.81 20.64 -8.91
CA ASN A 29 8.04 21.66 -9.92
C ASN A 29 6.87 22.64 -9.87
N SER A 30 7.17 23.93 -9.68
CA SER A 30 6.15 24.96 -9.51
C SER A 30 5.26 25.08 -10.76
N SER A 31 5.82 24.80 -11.94
CA SER A 31 5.11 24.85 -13.23
C SER A 31 4.20 23.64 -13.50
N ASP A 32 4.24 22.59 -12.67
CA ASP A 32 3.39 21.41 -12.88
C ASP A 32 1.91 21.76 -12.64
N ALA A 33 1.03 21.26 -13.51
CA ALA A 33 -0.41 21.36 -13.32
C ALA A 33 -0.84 20.68 -12.01
N LEU A 34 -1.95 21.16 -11.42
CA LEU A 34 -2.47 20.65 -10.15
C LEU A 34 -2.68 19.12 -10.17
N PHE A 35 -3.25 18.59 -11.27
CA PHE A 35 -3.49 17.16 -11.42
C PHE A 35 -2.20 16.33 -11.44
N LEU A 36 -1.11 16.85 -12.01
CA LEU A 36 0.19 16.17 -12.02
C LEU A 36 0.83 16.19 -10.62
N LYS A 37 0.73 17.32 -9.90
CA LYS A 37 1.18 17.40 -8.51
C LYS A 37 0.43 16.42 -7.61
N ALA A 38 -0.91 16.40 -7.72
CA ALA A 38 -1.75 15.47 -6.98
C ALA A 38 -1.39 14.00 -7.30
N GLN A 39 -1.19 13.66 -8.57
CA GLN A 39 -0.79 12.31 -8.99
C GLN A 39 0.56 11.89 -8.41
N LYS A 40 1.57 12.78 -8.41
CA LYS A 40 2.88 12.50 -7.81
C LYS A 40 2.77 12.25 -6.30
N ILE A 41 2.01 13.09 -5.61
CA ILE A 41 1.75 12.97 -4.16
C ILE A 41 1.06 11.64 -3.86
N LEU A 42 -0.03 11.32 -4.57
CA LEU A 42 -0.77 10.07 -4.39
C LEU A 42 0.09 8.84 -4.70
N THR A 43 0.89 8.87 -5.76
CA THR A 43 1.80 7.78 -6.10
C THR A 43 2.83 7.54 -5.01
N GLY A 44 3.42 8.60 -4.48
CA GLY A 44 4.38 8.51 -3.37
C GLY A 44 3.74 7.97 -2.10
N LEU A 45 2.61 8.54 -1.68
CA LEU A 45 1.91 8.13 -0.45
C LEU A 45 1.39 6.69 -0.53
N LEU A 46 0.76 6.30 -1.65
CA LEU A 46 0.29 4.92 -1.85
C LEU A 46 1.47 3.94 -1.92
N GLY A 47 2.52 4.29 -2.66
CA GLY A 47 3.72 3.47 -2.78
C GLY A 47 4.37 3.23 -1.43
N ALA A 48 4.51 4.29 -0.65
CA ALA A 48 5.00 4.23 0.71
C ALA A 48 4.11 3.37 1.60
N PHE A 49 2.82 3.69 1.68
CA PHE A 49 1.87 3.00 2.53
C PHE A 49 1.82 1.49 2.26
N LEU A 50 1.74 1.07 1.00
CA LEU A 50 1.68 -0.35 0.63
C LEU A 50 2.99 -1.08 0.97
N LEU A 51 4.14 -0.43 0.72
CA LEU A 51 5.42 -1.00 1.10
C LEU A 51 5.54 -1.17 2.62
N MET A 52 5.07 -0.18 3.39
CA MET A 52 4.97 -0.28 4.84
C MET A 52 4.13 -1.47 5.24
N ALA A 53 2.89 -1.54 4.73
CA ALA A 53 1.87 -2.49 5.14
C ALA A 53 2.33 -3.93 4.91
N GLY A 54 3.01 -4.18 3.80
CA GLY A 54 3.60 -5.48 3.53
C GLY A 54 4.82 -5.78 4.43
N THR A 55 5.68 -4.80 4.66
CA THR A 55 6.92 -4.96 5.44
C THR A 55 6.65 -5.17 6.93
N VAL A 56 5.71 -4.43 7.54
CA VAL A 56 5.39 -4.57 8.97
C VAL A 56 4.91 -5.98 9.32
N LYS A 57 4.26 -6.68 8.38
CA LYS A 57 3.77 -8.06 8.56
C LYS A 57 4.87 -9.11 8.72
N PHE A 58 6.16 -8.74 8.61
CA PHE A 58 7.30 -9.61 8.94
C PHE A 58 7.79 -9.45 10.38
N PHE A 59 7.26 -8.47 11.12
CA PHE A 59 7.63 -8.19 12.50
C PHE A 59 6.43 -8.43 13.43
N ASP A 60 6.68 -8.83 14.68
CA ASP A 60 5.61 -8.93 15.67
C ASP A 60 5.21 -7.55 16.22
N PRO A 61 3.93 -7.36 16.57
CA PRO A 61 2.85 -8.36 16.62
C PRO A 61 2.11 -8.56 15.28
N PHE A 62 2.43 -7.80 14.24
CA PHE A 62 1.71 -7.84 12.95
C PHE A 62 1.80 -9.20 12.25
N THR A 63 2.96 -9.87 12.37
CA THR A 63 3.18 -11.24 11.87
C THR A 63 2.15 -12.22 12.43
N THR A 64 1.95 -12.16 13.75
CA THR A 64 1.00 -13.00 14.48
C THR A 64 -0.45 -12.60 14.19
N MET A 65 -0.77 -11.30 14.17
CA MET A 65 -2.12 -10.82 13.82
C MET A 65 -2.52 -11.26 12.42
N PHE A 66 -1.64 -11.08 11.45
CA PHE A 66 -1.87 -11.49 10.07
C PHE A 66 -1.97 -13.01 9.93
N ALA A 67 -1.22 -13.79 10.74
CA ALA A 67 -1.37 -15.26 10.76
C ALA A 67 -2.77 -15.68 11.20
N LYS A 68 -3.27 -15.08 12.29
CA LYS A 68 -4.60 -15.35 12.81
C LYS A 68 -5.68 -14.89 11.82
N GLN A 69 -5.50 -13.72 11.20
CA GLN A 69 -6.40 -13.22 10.17
C GLN A 69 -6.52 -14.23 9.01
N ILE A 70 -5.39 -14.72 8.49
CA ILE A 70 -5.39 -15.72 7.42
C ILE A 70 -6.04 -17.03 7.86
N ALA A 71 -5.75 -17.52 9.07
CA ALA A 71 -6.36 -18.74 9.61
C ALA A 71 -7.89 -18.64 9.75
N PHE A 72 -8.42 -17.47 10.14
CA PHE A 72 -9.86 -17.24 10.27
C PHE A 72 -10.56 -16.87 8.95
N SER A 73 -9.79 -16.46 7.94
CA SER A 73 -10.32 -15.96 6.67
C SER A 73 -10.79 -17.03 5.69
N GLU A 74 -10.64 -18.32 6.03
CA GLU A 74 -11.04 -19.47 5.19
C GLU A 74 -10.46 -19.43 3.76
N LEU A 75 -9.39 -18.66 3.55
CA LEU A 75 -8.77 -18.52 2.23
C LEU A 75 -8.15 -19.84 1.78
N PRO A 76 -8.26 -20.18 0.48
CA PRO A 76 -7.62 -21.36 -0.06
C PRO A 76 -6.10 -21.21 -0.03
N PHE A 77 -5.41 -22.29 0.35
CA PHE A 77 -3.95 -22.32 0.49
C PHE A 77 -3.40 -21.26 1.48
N PRO A 78 -3.70 -21.35 2.79
CA PRO A 78 -3.39 -20.30 3.78
C PRO A 78 -1.94 -19.78 3.74
N THR A 79 -0.97 -20.68 3.59
CA THR A 79 0.45 -20.31 3.47
C THR A 79 0.70 -19.42 2.25
N LEU A 80 0.13 -19.79 1.09
CA LEU A 80 0.27 -19.01 -0.13
C LEU A 80 -0.49 -17.68 -0.02
N SER A 81 -1.69 -17.66 0.56
CA SER A 81 -2.46 -16.42 0.76
C SER A 81 -1.71 -15.42 1.63
N ARG A 82 -1.04 -15.91 2.68
CA ARG A 82 -0.18 -15.09 3.54
C ARG A 82 0.93 -14.43 2.74
N TRP A 83 1.71 -15.21 2.00
CA TRP A 83 2.80 -14.69 1.19
C TRP A 83 2.31 -13.76 0.08
N ALA A 84 1.20 -14.10 -0.58
CA ALA A 84 0.59 -13.28 -1.62
C ALA A 84 0.15 -11.92 -1.08
N GLY A 85 -0.44 -11.87 0.11
CA GLY A 85 -0.81 -10.61 0.76
C GLY A 85 0.41 -9.74 1.10
N GLN A 86 1.43 -10.31 1.76
CA GLN A 86 2.64 -9.58 2.14
C GLN A 86 3.43 -9.08 0.93
N LEU A 87 3.81 -10.00 0.05
CA LEU A 87 4.66 -9.68 -1.11
C LEU A 87 3.90 -8.87 -2.15
N GLY A 88 2.58 -9.08 -2.28
CA GLY A 88 1.75 -8.30 -3.19
C GLY A 88 1.71 -6.82 -2.80
N GLU A 89 1.53 -6.50 -1.52
CA GLU A 89 1.57 -5.12 -1.02
C GLU A 89 2.94 -4.50 -1.22
N MET A 90 4.00 -5.22 -0.87
CA MET A 90 5.38 -4.74 -1.08
C MET A 90 5.66 -4.47 -2.55
N THR A 91 5.27 -5.40 -3.44
CA THR A 91 5.51 -5.28 -4.88
C THR A 91 4.75 -4.09 -5.46
N ALA A 92 3.47 -3.93 -5.11
CA ALA A 92 2.68 -2.78 -5.53
C ALA A 92 3.30 -1.45 -5.02
N GLY A 93 3.75 -1.44 -3.76
CA GLY A 93 4.43 -0.30 -3.15
C GLY A 93 5.71 0.08 -3.87
N VAL A 94 6.60 -0.90 -4.10
CA VAL A 94 7.87 -0.71 -4.81
C VAL A 94 7.63 -0.20 -6.23
N LEU A 95 6.67 -0.76 -6.98
CA LEU A 95 6.38 -0.32 -8.34
C LEU A 95 5.96 1.16 -8.39
N LEU A 96 5.10 1.60 -7.46
CA LEU A 96 4.69 3.00 -7.37
C LEU A 96 5.86 3.91 -6.99
N LEU A 97 6.71 3.49 -6.04
CA LEU A 97 7.91 4.26 -5.68
C LEU A 97 8.90 4.33 -6.84
N VAL A 98 9.08 3.26 -7.62
CA VAL A 98 9.91 3.26 -8.82
C VAL A 98 9.36 4.26 -9.83
N VAL A 99 8.04 4.27 -10.08
CA VAL A 99 7.40 5.27 -10.95
C VAL A 99 7.66 6.70 -10.46
N MET A 100 7.52 6.95 -9.16
CA MET A 100 7.76 8.27 -8.55
C MET A 100 9.23 8.70 -8.67
N ILE A 101 10.18 7.84 -8.27
CA ILE A 101 11.61 8.15 -8.21
C ILE A 101 12.20 8.26 -9.61
N GLY A 102 11.84 7.33 -10.49
CA GLY A 102 12.35 7.27 -11.85
C GLY A 102 11.78 8.36 -12.76
N GLY A 103 10.54 8.81 -12.53
CA GLY A 103 9.94 9.97 -13.18
C GLY A 103 10.10 9.98 -14.71
N ARG A 104 10.78 11.01 -15.23
CA ARG A 104 11.09 11.17 -16.67
C ARG A 104 12.27 10.33 -17.16
N LYS A 105 13.09 9.78 -16.26
CA LYS A 105 14.23 8.91 -16.62
C LYS A 105 13.79 7.47 -16.94
N LEU A 106 12.61 7.06 -16.48
CA LEU A 106 12.03 5.76 -16.83
C LEU A 106 11.46 5.79 -18.24
N ASN A 107 11.69 4.69 -18.97
CA ASN A 107 11.00 4.42 -20.22
C ASN A 107 9.48 4.48 -19.99
N THR A 108 8.77 5.21 -20.86
CA THR A 108 7.31 5.38 -20.83
C THR A 108 6.57 4.04 -20.78
N GLU A 109 7.01 3.03 -21.53
CA GLU A 109 6.41 1.70 -21.52
C GLU A 109 6.53 1.03 -20.15
N LEU A 110 7.73 1.05 -19.57
CA LEU A 110 7.99 0.49 -18.25
C LEU A 110 7.18 1.21 -17.17
N ARG A 111 7.11 2.54 -17.24
CA ARG A 111 6.30 3.35 -16.31
C ARG A 111 4.81 2.99 -16.41
N ASN A 112 4.30 2.77 -17.62
CA ASN A 112 2.91 2.36 -17.83
C ASN A 112 2.62 0.97 -17.30
N LYS A 113 3.50 0.00 -17.58
CA LYS A 113 3.39 -1.36 -17.05
C LYS A 113 3.45 -1.37 -15.54
N ALA A 114 4.36 -0.60 -14.94
CA ALA A 114 4.48 -0.48 -13.49
C ALA A 114 3.21 0.10 -12.86
N MET A 115 2.65 1.18 -13.41
CA MET A 115 1.40 1.77 -12.94
C MET A 115 0.19 0.84 -13.09
N LEU A 116 0.10 0.12 -14.20
CA LEU A 116 -0.97 -0.86 -14.41
C LEU A 116 -0.83 -2.02 -13.42
N ALA A 117 0.36 -2.61 -13.32
CA ALA A 117 0.64 -3.73 -12.42
C ALA A 117 0.41 -3.36 -10.95
N SER A 118 0.87 -2.18 -10.51
CA SER A 118 0.64 -1.72 -9.13
C SER A 118 -0.85 -1.50 -8.85
N THR A 119 -1.60 -0.95 -9.81
CA THR A 119 -3.05 -0.72 -9.67
C THR A 119 -3.80 -2.04 -9.60
N LEU A 120 -3.47 -3.01 -10.47
CA LEU A 120 -4.07 -4.34 -10.46
C LEU A 120 -3.76 -5.07 -9.16
N LEU A 121 -2.49 -5.12 -8.75
CA LEU A 121 -2.08 -5.76 -7.49
C LEU A 121 -2.79 -5.15 -6.29
N THR A 122 -2.80 -3.81 -6.19
CA THR A 122 -3.49 -3.10 -5.11
C THR A 122 -4.98 -3.44 -5.13
N THR A 123 -5.62 -3.41 -6.30
CA THR A 123 -7.04 -3.75 -6.44
C THR A 123 -7.32 -5.17 -5.96
N SER A 124 -6.56 -6.16 -6.43
CA SER A 124 -6.74 -7.56 -6.04
C SER A 124 -6.61 -7.76 -4.53
N ILE A 125 -5.56 -7.18 -3.92
CA ILE A 125 -5.32 -7.34 -2.48
C ILE A 125 -6.38 -6.62 -1.65
N MET A 126 -6.77 -5.39 -2.05
CA MET A 126 -7.81 -4.64 -1.33
C MET A 126 -9.18 -5.32 -1.43
N VAL A 127 -9.53 -5.91 -2.58
CA VAL A 127 -10.77 -6.70 -2.74
C VAL A 127 -10.75 -7.93 -1.82
N VAL A 128 -9.64 -8.67 -1.78
CA VAL A 128 -9.49 -9.79 -0.84
C VAL A 128 -9.58 -9.30 0.60
N ALA A 129 -8.94 -8.17 0.94
CA ALA A 129 -9.03 -7.60 2.27
C ALA A 129 -10.46 -7.19 2.65
N VAL A 130 -11.24 -6.60 1.73
CA VAL A 130 -12.67 -6.32 1.95
C VAL A 130 -13.42 -7.61 2.24
N TYR A 131 -13.21 -8.67 1.45
CA TYR A 131 -13.80 -9.99 1.72
C TYR A 131 -13.47 -10.49 3.13
N VAL A 132 -12.19 -10.46 3.52
CA VAL A 132 -11.74 -10.88 4.85
C VAL A 132 -12.38 -10.06 5.98
N HIS A 133 -12.55 -8.75 5.80
CA HIS A 133 -13.22 -7.88 6.78
C HIS A 133 -14.72 -8.17 6.94
N LEU A 134 -15.37 -8.66 5.89
CA LEU A 134 -16.81 -8.97 5.90
C LEU A 134 -17.12 -10.36 6.48
N LEU A 135 -16.12 -11.24 6.60
CA LEU A 135 -16.30 -12.57 7.18
C LEU A 135 -16.61 -12.50 8.68
N PRO A 136 -17.70 -13.13 9.17
CA PRO A 136 -18.02 -13.15 10.60
C PRO A 136 -16.96 -13.84 11.46
N SER A 137 -16.27 -14.84 10.88
CA SER A 137 -15.21 -15.64 11.52
C SER A 137 -13.96 -14.84 11.83
N VAL A 138 -13.75 -13.70 11.17
CA VAL A 138 -12.58 -12.84 11.37
C VAL A 138 -12.93 -11.77 12.42
N PRO A 139 -12.34 -11.84 13.63
CA PRO A 139 -12.67 -10.94 14.70
C PRO A 139 -11.92 -9.60 14.52
N ALA A 140 -12.40 -8.52 15.13
CA ALA A 140 -11.86 -7.19 14.87
C ALA A 140 -10.40 -7.05 15.35
N GLU A 141 -10.01 -7.78 16.39
CA GLU A 141 -8.72 -7.71 17.07
C GLU A 141 -7.54 -8.14 16.20
N VAL A 142 -7.79 -8.90 15.12
CA VAL A 142 -6.77 -9.33 14.16
C VAL A 142 -6.75 -8.48 12.89
N LEU A 143 -7.68 -7.53 12.77
CA LEU A 143 -7.76 -6.62 11.62
C LEU A 143 -6.90 -5.37 11.84
N PRO A 144 -6.43 -4.73 10.76
CA PRO A 144 -5.77 -3.44 10.84
C PRO A 144 -6.63 -2.42 11.62
N LEU A 145 -6.00 -1.69 12.54
CA LEU A 145 -6.65 -0.69 13.41
C LEU A 145 -7.78 -1.24 14.29
N GLN A 146 -7.89 -2.57 14.40
CA GLN A 146 -8.94 -3.24 15.16
C GLN A 146 -10.38 -2.83 14.73
N SER A 147 -10.53 -2.43 13.46
CA SER A 147 -11.81 -1.97 12.91
C SER A 147 -12.42 -3.03 12.01
N LYS A 148 -13.65 -3.45 12.32
CA LYS A 148 -14.37 -4.44 11.52
C LYS A 148 -14.78 -3.90 10.14
N PRO A 149 -15.44 -2.74 10.02
CA PRO A 149 -15.74 -2.18 8.71
C PRO A 149 -14.46 -1.88 7.91
N PRO A 150 -14.37 -2.26 6.61
CA PRO A 150 -13.17 -2.09 5.78
C PRO A 150 -13.00 -0.65 5.26
N VAL A 151 -13.24 0.37 6.08
CA VAL A 151 -13.24 1.78 5.65
C VAL A 151 -11.86 2.18 5.10
N MET A 152 -10.78 1.87 5.82
CA MET A 152 -9.42 2.17 5.36
C MET A 152 -9.11 1.44 4.05
N THR A 153 -9.47 0.16 3.95
CA THR A 153 -9.28 -0.66 2.74
C THR A 153 -9.98 -0.04 1.53
N LEU A 154 -11.22 0.44 1.70
CA LEU A 154 -11.98 1.11 0.65
C LEU A 154 -11.39 2.48 0.28
N ILE A 155 -10.88 3.24 1.24
CA ILE A 155 -10.17 4.50 0.99
C ILE A 155 -8.91 4.23 0.14
N ILE A 156 -8.08 3.25 0.53
CA ILE A 156 -6.86 2.91 -0.21
C ILE A 156 -7.19 2.44 -1.63
N LEU A 157 -8.22 1.60 -1.79
CA LEU A 157 -8.71 1.19 -3.10
C LEU A 157 -9.14 2.40 -3.94
N GLY A 158 -9.96 3.29 -3.39
CA GLY A 158 -10.40 4.51 -4.08
C GLY A 158 -9.24 5.42 -4.47
N LEU A 159 -8.26 5.60 -3.59
CA LEU A 159 -7.05 6.38 -3.88
C LEU A 159 -6.18 5.73 -4.96
N ALA A 160 -6.08 4.40 -5.00
CA ALA A 160 -5.35 3.67 -6.04
C ALA A 160 -5.98 3.90 -7.42
N TRP A 161 -7.31 3.81 -7.52
CA TRP A 161 -8.04 4.09 -8.76
C TRP A 161 -7.98 5.57 -9.16
N LEU A 162 -8.08 6.49 -8.21
CA LEU A 162 -7.88 7.92 -8.45
C LEU A 162 -6.47 8.19 -8.99
N ASN A 163 -5.44 7.58 -8.41
CA ASN A 163 -4.07 7.72 -8.86
C ASN A 163 -3.88 7.18 -10.29
N ALA A 164 -4.46 6.02 -10.60
CA ALA A 164 -4.44 5.45 -11.95
C ALA A 164 -5.16 6.34 -12.98
N TYR A 165 -6.32 6.88 -12.62
CA TYR A 165 -7.07 7.85 -13.44
C TYR A 165 -6.25 9.10 -13.72
N LEU A 166 -5.67 9.71 -12.68
CA LEU A 166 -4.83 10.91 -12.84
C LEU A 166 -3.58 10.61 -13.65
N TYR A 167 -2.96 9.44 -13.48
CA TYR A 167 -1.82 9.02 -14.29
C TYR A 167 -2.18 8.92 -15.77
N HIS A 168 -3.33 8.32 -16.10
CA HIS A 168 -3.81 8.22 -17.48
C HIS A 168 -4.13 9.59 -18.08
N LYS A 169 -4.73 10.50 -17.30
CA LYS A 169 -5.06 11.86 -17.73
C LYS A 169 -3.83 12.74 -18.00
N ASN A 170 -2.75 12.52 -17.27
CA ASN A 170 -1.51 13.31 -17.38
C ASN A 170 -0.48 12.69 -18.36
N LYS A 171 -0.85 11.61 -19.03
CA LYS A 171 0.00 10.85 -19.94
C LYS A 171 0.18 11.58 -21.27
#